data_AF-A0A9W7FZR0-F1
#
_entry.id   AF-A0A9W7FZR0-F1
#
_cell.length_a   1.000
_cell.length_b   1.000
_cell.length_c   1.000
_cell.angle_alpha   90.00
_cell.angle_beta   90.00
_cell.angle_gamma   90.00
#
_symmetry.space_group_name_H-M   'P 1'
#
loop_
_entity.id
_entity.type
_entity.pdbx_description
1 polymer ?
#
loop_
_entity_poly.entity_id
_entity_poly.type
_entity_poly.pdbx_seq_one_letter_code
_entity_poly.pdbx_strand_id
1 'polypeptide(L)'
;MSALVEPTTSSPDQQPSPEYSEPSPISSPSPLSSLLTIIITTSPIRSNPSLTLLESIIDTFHFAGAEFLLCPRIIVCDGYKKKDDSSGKNLKYANEKSQMRSGIVDDIQENNYNLYKARLKERCESDRSDCSLAFYNTSVLELTSRHGYGFALKAALQEVKSKYVIVIQHDRNFMRPAPVREVVNAMEVDEEVKYVGILMRSNLMYLEQFVAKYGKAMLQSLKSCIKRPQELRLDPRLFTSKEVAERVFDDYPRISEKYRNLCENYKKCPPYAELRGEELSELEGRKGCSDADGDVDGDVKCQASLIPTLFWYDNVHITRTEHYRDWVFKPERKLVKRGGFVEDKLSPKMVEDVKSRGFAEGWSPYGCFLVDDHCGVAFTGHMDGGAWMTGDMRVGRMDSWVKQNGKSPQEGKDLITPSGNSIIDNC
;
A
#
# COMPACT_ATOMS: atom_id res chain seq x y z
N MET A 1 98.21 9.06 14.77
CA MET A 1 97.61 7.76 14.41
C MET A 1 96.11 7.92 14.60
N SER A 2 95.42 8.49 13.61
CA SER A 2 94.74 7.81 12.48
C SER A 2 93.48 7.05 12.92
N ALA A 3 92.31 7.62 12.63
CA ALA A 3 91.25 6.96 11.85
C ALA A 3 90.09 7.93 11.59
N LEU A 4 89.64 7.93 10.34
CA LEU A 4 88.52 8.68 9.75
C LEU A 4 87.17 8.11 10.17
N VAL A 5 86.14 8.95 10.30
CA VAL A 5 84.74 8.58 10.02
C VAL A 5 84.03 9.80 9.39
N GLU A 6 83.35 9.55 8.27
CA GLU A 6 82.64 10.50 7.40
C GLU A 6 81.31 11.01 7.99
N PRO A 7 80.79 12.16 7.52
CA PRO A 7 79.50 12.69 7.96
C PRO A 7 78.33 12.04 7.21
N THR A 8 77.40 11.46 7.97
CA THR A 8 76.13 10.90 7.48
C THR A 8 75.16 12.00 7.05
N THR A 9 74.69 11.91 5.82
CA THR A 9 73.60 12.71 5.25
C THR A 9 72.25 12.34 5.85
N SER A 10 71.54 13.34 6.37
CA SER A 10 70.15 13.23 6.83
C SER A 10 69.16 13.34 5.66
N SER A 11 68.34 12.31 5.46
CA SER A 11 67.12 12.37 4.63
C SER A 11 65.89 12.65 5.51
N PRO A 12 64.88 13.38 5.00
CA PRO A 12 63.76 13.88 5.80
C PRO A 12 62.66 12.83 6.01
N ASP A 13 61.96 13.00 7.14
CA ASP A 13 60.80 12.26 7.64
C ASP A 13 59.88 11.64 6.57
N GLN A 14 59.68 10.33 6.68
CA GLN A 14 58.52 9.63 6.15
C GLN A 14 57.34 9.86 7.11
N GLN A 15 56.36 10.68 6.70
CA GLN A 15 55.04 10.68 7.35
C GLN A 15 54.38 9.31 7.13
N PRO A 16 53.70 8.74 8.15
CA PRO A 16 52.92 7.52 7.97
C PRO A 16 51.70 7.81 7.08
N SER A 17 51.55 7.01 6.03
CA SER A 17 50.37 6.98 5.17
C SER A 17 49.12 6.66 6.01
N PRO A 18 47.96 7.27 5.74
CA PRO A 18 46.73 6.92 6.41
C PRO A 18 46.37 5.47 6.08
N GLU A 19 46.25 4.64 7.11
CA GLU A 19 45.67 3.30 7.00
C GLU A 19 44.26 3.44 6.40
N TYR A 20 44.12 3.03 5.14
CA TYR A 20 42.82 2.77 4.54
C TYR A 20 42.23 1.56 5.27
N SER A 21 41.42 1.82 6.30
CA SER A 21 40.53 0.81 6.85
C SER A 21 39.54 0.39 5.76
N GLU A 22 39.67 -0.84 5.27
CA GLU A 22 38.70 -1.44 4.36
C GLU A 22 37.28 -1.28 4.92
N PRO A 23 36.29 -0.95 4.09
CA PRO A 23 34.90 -0.88 4.54
C PRO A 23 34.48 -2.25 5.07
N SER A 24 33.99 -2.27 6.31
CA SER A 24 33.43 -3.45 6.95
C SER A 24 32.45 -4.17 6.02
N PRO A 25 32.44 -5.52 6.00
CA PRO A 25 31.55 -6.28 5.13
C PRO A 25 30.10 -5.87 5.39
N ILE A 26 29.41 -5.51 4.31
CA ILE A 26 27.99 -5.12 4.27
C ILE A 26 27.21 -6.13 5.12
N SER A 27 26.65 -5.69 6.24
CA SER A 27 25.78 -6.54 7.05
C SER A 27 24.65 -7.02 6.15
N SER A 28 24.42 -8.33 6.09
CA SER A 28 23.29 -8.90 5.36
C SER A 28 22.00 -8.15 5.70
N PRO A 29 21.17 -7.77 4.71
CA PRO A 29 19.97 -6.99 4.95
C PRO A 29 19.05 -7.70 5.94
N SER A 30 18.50 -6.95 6.89
CA SER A 30 17.62 -7.50 7.93
C SER A 30 16.39 -8.19 7.31
N PRO A 31 15.96 -9.36 7.85
CA PRO A 31 14.75 -10.05 7.39
C PRO A 31 13.52 -9.13 7.45
N LEU A 32 12.61 -9.23 6.46
CA LEU A 32 11.49 -8.29 6.33
C LEU A 32 10.59 -8.36 7.56
N SER A 33 10.42 -9.57 8.10
CA SER A 33 9.65 -9.87 9.29
C SER A 33 10.16 -9.19 10.57
N SER A 34 11.41 -8.72 10.58
CA SER A 34 11.95 -7.90 11.68
C SER A 34 11.69 -6.40 11.49
N LEU A 35 11.52 -5.97 10.24
CA LEU A 35 11.37 -4.57 9.86
C LEU A 35 9.91 -4.15 9.70
N LEU A 36 9.01 -5.06 9.32
CA LEU A 36 7.65 -4.77 8.88
C LEU A 36 6.60 -5.58 9.66
N THR A 37 5.56 -4.91 10.16
CA THR A 37 4.33 -5.53 10.66
C THR A 37 3.17 -5.22 9.72
N ILE A 38 2.38 -6.22 9.40
CA ILE A 38 1.17 -6.07 8.58
C ILE A 38 -0.02 -5.81 9.51
N ILE A 39 -0.74 -4.70 9.30
CA ILE A 39 -2.00 -4.41 9.99
C ILE A 39 -3.15 -4.59 9.00
N ILE A 40 -4.11 -5.44 9.35
CA ILE A 40 -5.35 -5.60 8.59
C ILE A 40 -6.52 -5.04 9.40
N THR A 41 -7.21 -4.03 8.86
CA THR A 41 -8.38 -3.45 9.54
C THR A 41 -9.68 -4.09 9.05
N THR A 42 -10.49 -4.61 9.98
CA THR A 42 -11.79 -5.22 9.69
C THR A 42 -12.93 -4.64 10.54
N SER A 43 -14.12 -4.63 9.95
CA SER A 43 -15.38 -4.14 10.52
C SER A 43 -16.50 -5.11 10.13
N PRO A 44 -17.70 -5.00 10.71
CA PRO A 44 -18.83 -5.82 10.26
C PRO A 44 -19.08 -5.67 8.76
N ILE A 45 -19.17 -6.79 8.06
CA ILE A 45 -19.50 -6.88 6.64
C ILE A 45 -20.60 -7.92 6.42
N ARG A 46 -21.26 -7.83 5.27
CA ARG A 46 -22.39 -8.70 4.93
C ARG A 46 -22.06 -10.19 5.03
N SER A 47 -20.86 -10.59 4.61
CA SER A 47 -20.47 -12.00 4.57
C SER A 47 -20.07 -12.60 5.91
N ASN A 48 -20.01 -11.81 6.99
CA ASN A 48 -19.83 -12.40 8.31
C ASN A 48 -21.00 -13.37 8.60
N PRO A 49 -20.73 -14.56 9.18
CA PRO A 49 -19.53 -14.97 9.91
C PRO A 49 -18.40 -15.64 9.08
N SER A 50 -18.44 -15.59 7.75
CA SER A 50 -17.41 -16.21 6.90
C SER A 50 -16.05 -15.50 6.99
N LEU A 51 -14.96 -16.28 6.94
CA LEU A 51 -13.57 -15.79 6.82
C LEU A 51 -13.11 -15.68 5.35
N THR A 52 -13.89 -16.18 4.39
CA THR A 52 -13.46 -16.37 3.00
C THR A 52 -12.92 -15.11 2.34
N LEU A 53 -13.52 -13.93 2.59
CA LEU A 53 -12.99 -12.68 2.03
C LEU A 53 -11.55 -12.42 2.51
N LEU A 54 -11.29 -12.63 3.79
CA LEU A 54 -9.98 -12.38 4.37
C LEU A 54 -8.97 -13.43 3.93
N GLU A 55 -9.37 -14.70 3.85
CA GLU A 55 -8.57 -15.78 3.26
C GLU A 55 -8.17 -15.42 1.82
N SER A 56 -9.13 -15.05 0.97
CA SER A 56 -8.84 -14.67 -0.42
C SER A 56 -7.91 -13.46 -0.55
N ILE A 57 -7.93 -12.52 0.39
CA ILE A 57 -6.99 -11.38 0.40
C ILE A 57 -5.61 -11.82 0.82
N ILE A 58 -5.51 -12.60 1.89
CA ILE A 58 -4.25 -13.14 2.38
C ILE A 58 -3.60 -14.03 1.33
N ASP A 59 -4.39 -14.78 0.56
CA ASP A 59 -3.90 -15.60 -0.55
C ASP A 59 -3.15 -14.75 -1.59
N THR A 60 -3.49 -13.45 -1.75
CA THR A 60 -2.75 -12.54 -2.65
C THR A 60 -1.43 -12.02 -2.07
N PHE A 61 -1.13 -12.26 -0.80
CA PHE A 61 0.09 -11.74 -0.17
C PHE A 61 1.38 -12.33 -0.74
N HIS A 62 1.30 -13.46 -1.47
CA HIS A 62 2.44 -13.97 -2.21
C HIS A 62 2.96 -12.97 -3.27
N PHE A 63 2.09 -12.09 -3.79
CA PHE A 63 2.50 -11.01 -4.69
C PHE A 63 3.39 -9.95 -4.00
N ALA A 64 3.34 -9.82 -2.68
CA ALA A 64 4.25 -8.95 -1.93
C ALA A 64 5.59 -9.63 -1.57
N GLY A 65 5.80 -10.88 -2.00
CA GLY A 65 7.03 -11.64 -1.83
C GLY A 65 6.98 -12.67 -0.71
N ALA A 66 7.88 -13.67 -0.77
CA ALA A 66 7.90 -14.78 0.20
C ALA A 66 8.18 -14.31 1.64
N GLU A 67 9.08 -13.33 1.82
CA GLU A 67 9.38 -12.78 3.15
C GLU A 67 8.19 -12.02 3.76
N PHE A 68 7.31 -11.48 2.92
CA PHE A 68 6.12 -10.77 3.38
C PHE A 68 5.16 -11.70 4.13
N LEU A 69 5.03 -12.96 3.68
CA LEU A 69 4.22 -13.99 4.32
C LEU A 69 4.70 -14.34 5.74
N LEU A 70 5.97 -14.08 6.03
CA LEU A 70 6.58 -14.34 7.34
C LEU A 70 6.43 -13.17 8.32
N CYS A 71 5.98 -12.00 7.85
CA CYS A 71 5.87 -10.81 8.67
C CYS A 71 4.80 -10.97 9.77
N PRO A 72 5.03 -10.41 10.97
CA PRO A 72 4.00 -10.34 12.00
C PRO A 72 2.74 -9.66 11.49
N ARG A 73 1.59 -10.20 11.86
CA ARG A 73 0.27 -9.73 11.42
C ARG A 73 -0.61 -9.38 12.60
N ILE A 74 -1.30 -8.25 12.50
CA ILE A 74 -2.31 -7.81 13.46
C ILE A 74 -3.59 -7.55 12.69
N ILE A 75 -4.62 -8.37 12.94
CA ILE A 75 -5.97 -8.10 12.44
C ILE A 75 -6.72 -7.34 13.52
N VAL A 76 -7.05 -6.08 13.26
CA VAL A 76 -7.83 -5.25 14.19
C VAL A 76 -9.31 -5.26 13.82
N CYS A 77 -10.13 -5.73 14.76
CA CYS A 77 -11.59 -5.71 14.68
C CYS A 77 -12.11 -4.41 15.32
N ASP A 78 -12.52 -3.43 14.51
CA ASP A 78 -12.94 -2.09 14.97
C ASP A 78 -14.16 -2.11 15.90
N GLY A 79 -15.00 -3.15 15.83
CA GLY A 79 -16.24 -3.23 16.60
C GLY A 79 -17.43 -2.59 15.87
N TYR A 80 -18.55 -2.42 16.59
CA TYR A 80 -19.80 -1.93 16.01
C TYR A 80 -20.61 -1.08 17.00
N LYS A 81 -21.70 -0.49 16.50
CA LYS A 81 -22.75 0.17 17.29
C LYS A 81 -24.08 -0.51 16.95
N LYS A 82 -24.88 -0.85 17.96
CA LYS A 82 -26.25 -1.31 17.71
C LYS A 82 -27.09 -0.16 17.17
N LYS A 83 -28.07 -0.49 16.34
CA LYS A 83 -29.07 0.48 15.88
C LYS A 83 -30.00 0.82 17.05
N ASP A 84 -30.00 2.09 17.48
CA ASP A 84 -30.95 2.56 18.50
C ASP A 84 -32.34 2.73 17.86
N ASP A 85 -33.36 2.07 18.41
CA ASP A 85 -34.78 2.22 17.98
C ASP A 85 -35.34 3.63 18.22
N SER A 86 -34.67 4.42 19.07
CA SER A 86 -35.09 5.75 19.53
C SER A 86 -34.42 6.93 18.80
N SER A 87 -33.49 6.67 17.87
CA SER A 87 -32.87 7.70 17.04
C SER A 87 -33.70 7.96 15.79
N GLY A 88 -34.58 8.97 15.85
CA GLY A 88 -35.37 9.46 14.72
C GLY A 88 -34.56 9.58 13.42
N LYS A 89 -35.21 9.31 12.29
CA LYS A 89 -34.69 9.25 10.90
C LYS A 89 -33.46 10.13 10.67
N ASN A 90 -32.27 9.63 11.01
CA ASN A 90 -31.02 10.27 10.67
C ASN A 90 -30.81 10.02 9.17
N LEU A 91 -31.21 10.98 8.34
CA LEU A 91 -31.13 10.94 6.87
C LEU A 91 -29.72 10.58 6.35
N LYS A 92 -28.69 10.75 7.17
CA LYS A 92 -27.30 10.38 6.90
C LYS A 92 -27.09 8.86 6.67
N TYR A 93 -27.94 8.01 7.25
CA TYR A 93 -27.83 6.55 7.11
C TYR A 93 -29.09 5.95 6.46
N ALA A 94 -29.48 6.52 5.32
CA ALA A 94 -30.72 6.18 4.62
C ALA A 94 -30.82 4.72 4.15
N ASN A 95 -29.70 4.00 3.98
CA ASN A 95 -29.69 2.61 3.54
C ASN A 95 -28.70 1.74 4.34
N GLU A 96 -28.95 0.44 4.34
CA GLU A 96 -28.16 -0.61 5.03
C GLU A 96 -26.65 -0.51 4.70
N LYS A 97 -26.31 -0.22 3.44
CA LYS A 97 -24.92 -0.07 2.98
C LYS A 97 -24.20 1.07 3.72
N SER A 98 -24.85 2.23 3.89
CA SER A 98 -24.31 3.37 4.64
C SER A 98 -24.22 3.08 6.15
N GLN A 99 -25.18 2.33 6.69
CA GLN A 99 -25.19 1.89 8.09
C GLN A 99 -24.02 0.96 8.39
N MET A 100 -23.81 -0.09 7.59
CA MET A 100 -22.69 -1.01 7.78
C MET A 100 -21.32 -0.38 7.51
N ARG A 101 -21.20 0.50 6.50
CA ARG A 101 -19.96 1.28 6.27
C ARG A 101 -19.60 2.16 7.44
N SER A 102 -20.62 2.65 8.13
CA SER A 102 -20.38 3.24 9.42
C SER A 102 -19.95 2.10 10.34
N GLY A 103 -20.74 1.06 10.52
CA GLY A 103 -20.54 0.01 11.54
C GLY A 103 -21.67 0.13 12.56
N ILE A 104 -22.84 0.46 12.04
CA ILE A 104 -24.13 0.36 12.72
C ILE A 104 -24.71 -0.96 12.26
N VAL A 105 -25.07 -1.82 13.20
CA VAL A 105 -25.51 -3.19 12.93
C VAL A 105 -26.85 -3.48 13.61
N ASP A 106 -27.60 -4.43 13.05
CA ASP A 106 -28.73 -5.09 13.71
C ASP A 106 -28.27 -6.32 14.52
N ASP A 107 -29.21 -6.96 15.22
CA ASP A 107 -28.91 -8.12 16.08
C ASP A 107 -28.33 -9.32 15.30
N ILE A 108 -28.75 -9.52 14.05
CA ILE A 108 -28.26 -10.62 13.21
C ILE A 108 -26.81 -10.34 12.80
N GLN A 109 -26.54 -9.13 12.33
CA GLN A 109 -25.22 -8.67 11.91
C GLN A 109 -24.23 -8.66 13.09
N GLU A 110 -24.68 -8.25 14.28
CA GLU A 110 -23.89 -8.36 15.51
C GLU A 110 -23.51 -9.80 15.82
N ASN A 111 -24.50 -10.71 15.84
CA ASN A 111 -24.25 -12.13 16.13
C ASN A 111 -23.28 -12.73 15.11
N ASN A 112 -23.46 -12.42 13.83
CA ASN A 112 -22.58 -12.84 12.76
C ASN A 112 -21.15 -12.29 12.92
N TYR A 113 -20.99 -11.03 13.31
CA TYR A 113 -19.67 -10.45 13.52
C TYR A 113 -18.99 -11.01 14.78
N ASN A 114 -19.73 -11.28 15.85
CA ASN A 114 -19.18 -11.95 17.04
C ASN A 114 -18.71 -13.37 16.71
N LEU A 115 -19.49 -14.12 15.93
CA LEU A 115 -19.09 -15.45 15.46
C LEU A 115 -17.89 -15.38 14.50
N TYR A 116 -17.82 -14.38 13.63
CA TYR A 116 -16.64 -14.10 12.80
C TYR A 116 -15.38 -13.91 13.66
N LYS A 117 -15.44 -13.05 14.69
CA LYS A 117 -14.31 -12.79 15.59
C LYS A 117 -13.86 -14.06 16.33
N ALA A 118 -14.80 -14.87 16.79
CA ALA A 118 -14.51 -16.14 17.46
C ALA A 118 -13.78 -17.11 16.51
N ARG A 119 -14.31 -17.32 15.30
CA ARG A 119 -13.69 -18.17 14.27
C ARG A 119 -12.32 -17.66 13.84
N LEU A 120 -12.17 -16.34 13.73
CA LEU A 120 -10.90 -15.73 13.35
C LEU A 120 -9.82 -16.02 14.40
N LYS A 121 -10.15 -15.87 15.69
CA LYS A 121 -9.23 -16.17 16.81
C LYS A 121 -8.84 -17.66 16.81
N GLU A 122 -9.82 -18.55 16.68
CA GLU A 122 -9.58 -19.99 16.59
C GLU A 122 -8.66 -20.33 15.42
N ARG A 123 -8.90 -19.73 14.25
CA ARG A 123 -8.09 -19.98 13.06
C ARG A 123 -6.68 -19.43 13.19
N CYS A 124 -6.49 -18.24 13.75
CA CYS A 124 -5.16 -17.68 14.00
C CYS A 124 -4.36 -18.53 14.99
N GLU A 125 -4.98 -19.10 16.02
CA GLU A 125 -4.30 -19.99 16.95
C GLU A 125 -3.95 -21.34 16.29
N SER A 126 -4.86 -21.90 15.48
CA SER A 126 -4.63 -23.14 14.75
C SER A 126 -3.48 -23.02 13.72
N ASP A 127 -3.41 -21.89 13.02
CA ASP A 127 -2.42 -21.65 11.98
C ASP A 127 -1.05 -21.19 12.54
N ARG A 128 -0.94 -20.96 13.85
CA ARG A 128 0.19 -20.28 14.50
C ARG A 128 1.55 -20.96 14.26
N SER A 129 1.57 -22.28 14.15
CA SER A 129 2.80 -23.07 14.04
C SER A 129 3.19 -23.47 12.62
N ASP A 130 2.37 -23.17 11.61
CA ASP A 130 2.61 -23.60 10.24
C ASP A 130 2.68 -22.39 9.30
N CYS A 131 3.88 -22.10 8.80
CA CYS A 131 4.14 -20.96 7.92
C CYS A 131 3.51 -21.08 6.53
N SER A 132 2.97 -22.24 6.17
CA SER A 132 2.24 -22.44 4.92
C SER A 132 0.77 -22.03 5.02
N LEU A 133 0.24 -21.84 6.23
CA LEU A 133 -1.17 -21.54 6.45
C LEU A 133 -1.46 -20.04 6.39
N ALA A 134 -2.67 -19.72 5.95
CA ALA A 134 -3.13 -18.36 5.69
C ALA A 134 -2.91 -17.45 6.91
N PHE A 135 -3.23 -17.88 8.14
CA PHE A 135 -3.15 -17.02 9.32
C PHE A 135 -1.87 -17.17 10.15
N TYR A 136 -0.79 -17.73 9.59
CA TYR A 136 0.51 -17.82 10.26
C TYR A 136 0.98 -16.47 10.85
N ASN A 137 1.62 -16.48 12.01
CA ASN A 137 2.17 -15.27 12.64
C ASN A 137 1.14 -14.12 12.77
N THR A 138 -0.14 -14.45 12.97
CA THR A 138 -1.24 -13.49 13.04
C THR A 138 -1.83 -13.42 14.43
N SER A 139 -2.03 -12.20 14.92
CA SER A 139 -2.74 -11.89 16.17
C SER A 139 -4.02 -11.12 15.88
N VAL A 140 -5.01 -11.25 16.76
CA VAL A 140 -6.31 -10.57 16.64
C VAL A 140 -6.45 -9.54 17.75
N LEU A 141 -6.57 -8.27 17.38
CA LEU A 141 -6.89 -7.17 18.29
C LEU A 141 -8.38 -6.83 18.19
N GLU A 142 -9.16 -7.21 19.20
CA GLU A 142 -10.59 -6.90 19.26
C GLU A 142 -10.85 -5.64 20.09
N LEU A 143 -11.48 -4.63 19.48
CA LEU A 143 -11.90 -3.43 20.19
C LEU A 143 -13.26 -3.65 20.86
N THR A 144 -13.40 -3.13 22.07
CA THR A 144 -14.63 -3.24 22.88
C THR A 144 -15.78 -2.38 22.35
N SER A 145 -15.47 -1.36 21.56
CA SER A 145 -16.46 -0.46 20.98
C SER A 145 -15.95 0.09 19.66
N ARG A 146 -16.87 0.54 18.81
CA ARG A 146 -16.53 1.10 17.51
C ARG A 146 -15.76 2.41 17.60
N HIS A 147 -14.56 2.43 17.02
CA HIS A 147 -13.68 3.59 16.99
C HIS A 147 -13.62 4.27 15.62
N GLY A 148 -13.90 3.53 14.53
CA GLY A 148 -13.69 3.93 13.15
C GLY A 148 -12.27 3.61 12.68
N TYR A 149 -12.11 3.44 11.36
CA TYR A 149 -10.88 2.99 10.70
C TYR A 149 -9.60 3.62 11.29
N GLY A 150 -9.49 4.95 11.33
CA GLY A 150 -8.27 5.62 11.79
C GLY A 150 -7.94 5.30 13.26
N PHE A 151 -8.92 5.21 14.15
CA PHE A 151 -8.66 4.93 15.57
C PHE A 151 -8.53 3.44 15.87
N ALA A 152 -9.08 2.56 15.04
CA ALA A 152 -8.77 1.14 15.09
C ALA A 152 -7.31 0.89 14.70
N LEU A 153 -6.86 1.54 13.62
CA LEU A 153 -5.45 1.53 13.23
C LEU A 153 -4.56 2.10 14.33
N LYS A 154 -4.94 3.23 14.97
CA LYS A 154 -4.22 3.78 16.12
C LYS A 154 -4.05 2.78 17.26
N ALA A 155 -5.06 1.97 17.54
CA ALA A 155 -5.00 0.94 18.58
C ALA A 155 -4.00 -0.17 18.18
N ALA A 156 -4.06 -0.66 16.94
CA ALA A 156 -3.12 -1.65 16.43
C ALA A 156 -1.66 -1.15 16.48
N LEU A 157 -1.42 0.12 16.18
CA LEU A 157 -0.09 0.74 16.24
C LEU A 157 0.55 0.71 17.64
N GLN A 158 -0.23 0.54 18.72
CA GLN A 158 0.33 0.40 20.08
C GLN A 158 0.99 -0.97 20.30
N GLU A 159 0.58 -1.98 19.55
CA GLU A 159 1.09 -3.35 19.63
C GLU A 159 2.29 -3.58 18.68
N VAL A 160 2.54 -2.65 17.75
CA VAL A 160 3.61 -2.77 16.75
C VAL A 160 4.97 -2.44 17.37
N LYS A 161 5.93 -3.34 17.11
CA LYS A 161 7.33 -3.18 17.53
C LYS A 161 8.29 -2.95 16.36
N SER A 162 7.89 -3.29 15.15
CA SER A 162 8.71 -3.15 13.96
C SER A 162 8.85 -1.68 13.53
N LYS A 163 9.93 -1.36 12.81
CA LYS A 163 10.22 0.00 12.33
C LYS A 163 9.19 0.51 11.33
N TYR A 164 8.61 -0.39 10.55
CA TYR A 164 7.60 -0.10 9.54
C TYR A 164 6.32 -0.88 9.80
N VAL A 165 5.22 -0.32 9.32
CA VAL A 165 3.95 -1.00 9.13
C VAL A 165 3.55 -0.97 7.68
N ILE A 166 2.86 -2.02 7.24
CA ILE A 166 2.00 -1.95 6.05
C ILE A 166 0.56 -2.08 6.50
N VAL A 167 -0.31 -1.17 6.05
CA VAL A 167 -1.71 -1.16 6.42
C VAL A 167 -2.54 -1.62 5.23
N ILE A 168 -3.44 -2.57 5.46
CA ILE A 168 -4.29 -3.20 4.46
C ILE A 168 -5.72 -3.23 5.00
N GLN A 169 -6.70 -2.79 4.22
CA GLN A 169 -8.11 -2.97 4.57
C GLN A 169 -8.56 -4.39 4.23
N HIS A 170 -9.53 -4.93 4.98
CA HIS A 170 -10.10 -6.28 4.78
C HIS A 170 -10.76 -6.54 3.43
N ASP A 171 -10.69 -5.60 2.49
CA ASP A 171 -11.25 -5.67 1.15
C ASP A 171 -10.26 -5.23 0.06
N ARG A 172 -8.97 -5.06 0.42
CA ARG A 172 -7.89 -4.70 -0.49
C ARG A 172 -6.97 -5.90 -0.70
N ASN A 173 -6.67 -6.18 -1.96
CA ASN A 173 -5.84 -7.30 -2.37
C ASN A 173 -4.68 -6.82 -3.26
N PHE A 174 -3.62 -7.63 -3.35
CA PHE A 174 -2.62 -7.47 -4.40
C PHE A 174 -3.12 -8.14 -5.68
N MET A 175 -2.94 -7.49 -6.81
CA MET A 175 -3.37 -7.99 -8.13
C MET A 175 -2.20 -8.53 -8.95
N ARG A 176 -0.97 -8.13 -8.61
CA ARG A 176 0.27 -8.51 -9.28
C ARG A 176 1.45 -8.28 -8.33
N PRO A 177 2.66 -8.76 -8.65
CA PRO A 177 3.85 -8.55 -7.82
C PRO A 177 4.03 -7.08 -7.43
N ALA A 178 4.17 -6.82 -6.13
CA ALA A 178 4.31 -5.48 -5.55
C ALA A 178 5.66 -5.35 -4.84
N PRO A 179 6.42 -4.26 -5.05
CA PRO A 179 7.81 -4.13 -4.60
C PRO A 179 7.91 -3.74 -3.11
N VAL A 180 7.27 -4.51 -2.21
CA VAL A 180 7.17 -4.17 -0.78
C VAL A 180 8.55 -4.18 -0.11
N ARG A 181 9.37 -5.20 -0.40
CA ARG A 181 10.74 -5.32 0.13
C ARG A 181 11.60 -4.15 -0.34
N GLU A 182 11.55 -3.85 -1.63
CA GLU A 182 12.32 -2.80 -2.28
C GLU A 182 11.91 -1.42 -1.76
N VAL A 183 10.61 -1.18 -1.52
CA VAL A 183 10.11 0.04 -0.88
C VAL A 183 10.63 0.16 0.55
N VAL A 184 10.59 -0.90 1.36
CA VAL A 184 11.13 -0.86 2.73
C VAL A 184 12.64 -0.56 2.72
N ASN A 185 13.39 -1.15 1.79
CA ASN A 185 14.82 -0.86 1.65
C ASN A 185 15.06 0.61 1.23
N ALA A 186 14.27 1.13 0.30
CA ALA A 186 14.34 2.55 -0.09
C ALA A 186 14.01 3.49 1.09
N MET A 187 13.08 3.09 1.96
CA MET A 187 12.78 3.83 3.19
C MET A 187 13.91 3.73 4.21
N GLU A 188 14.64 2.61 4.30
CA GLU A 188 15.80 2.47 5.20
C GLU A 188 16.92 3.45 4.86
N VAL A 189 17.19 3.67 3.57
CA VAL A 189 18.27 4.56 3.11
C VAL A 189 17.88 6.04 3.12
N ASP A 190 16.58 6.36 3.13
CA ASP A 190 16.08 7.73 3.02
C ASP A 190 15.03 8.05 4.09
N GLU A 191 15.45 8.79 5.11
CA GLU A 191 14.58 9.16 6.24
C GLU A 191 13.47 10.16 5.89
N GLU A 192 13.55 10.83 4.74
CA GLU A 192 12.47 11.71 4.27
C GLU A 192 11.29 10.92 3.71
N VAL A 193 11.50 9.64 3.35
CA VAL A 193 10.43 8.73 2.92
C VAL A 193 9.76 8.14 4.16
N LYS A 194 8.61 8.72 4.54
CA LYS A 194 7.88 8.38 5.77
C LYS A 194 6.65 7.53 5.49
N TYR A 195 6.05 7.73 4.32
CA TYR A 195 4.85 7.02 3.84
C TYR A 195 5.01 6.71 2.35
N VAL A 196 4.66 5.49 1.96
CA VAL A 196 4.59 5.07 0.55
C VAL A 196 3.27 4.34 0.31
N GLY A 197 2.38 4.96 -0.45
CA GLY A 197 1.16 4.34 -0.95
C GLY A 197 1.48 3.41 -2.11
N ILE A 198 0.88 2.22 -2.10
CA ILE A 198 0.99 1.26 -3.19
C ILE A 198 -0.05 1.61 -4.26
N LEU A 199 0.40 1.72 -5.51
CA LEU A 199 -0.44 2.21 -6.62
C LEU A 199 -1.72 1.39 -6.78
N MET A 200 -2.83 2.11 -6.98
CA MET A 200 -4.14 1.54 -7.24
C MET A 200 -4.78 2.22 -8.46
N ARG A 201 -5.88 1.67 -8.95
CA ARG A 201 -6.50 2.16 -10.18
C ARG A 201 -6.92 3.65 -10.11
N SER A 202 -7.44 4.12 -8.99
CA SER A 202 -7.97 5.48 -8.85
C SER A 202 -6.90 6.57 -8.80
N ASN A 203 -5.70 6.23 -8.32
CA ASN A 203 -4.56 7.15 -8.27
C ASN A 203 -3.54 6.92 -9.39
N LEU A 204 -3.83 6.02 -10.33
CA LEU A 204 -2.99 5.78 -11.51
C LEU A 204 -2.75 7.06 -12.33
N MET A 205 -3.75 7.93 -12.45
CA MET A 205 -3.65 9.21 -13.16
C MET A 205 -3.34 10.39 -12.23
N TYR A 206 -2.70 10.14 -11.07
CA TYR A 206 -2.44 11.16 -10.05
C TYR A 206 -1.77 12.42 -10.60
N LEU A 207 -0.72 12.31 -11.42
CA LEU A 207 0.01 13.48 -11.94
C LEU A 207 -0.85 14.32 -12.90
N GLU A 208 -1.71 13.68 -13.69
CA GLU A 208 -2.65 14.40 -14.56
C GLU A 208 -3.67 15.18 -13.73
N GLN A 209 -4.29 14.51 -12.75
CA GLN A 209 -5.23 15.12 -11.81
C GLN A 209 -4.58 16.26 -11.02
N PHE A 210 -3.30 16.07 -10.65
CA PHE A 210 -2.50 17.08 -9.97
C PHE A 210 -2.31 18.32 -10.82
N VAL A 211 -1.90 18.17 -12.09
CA VAL A 211 -1.75 19.30 -13.02
C VAL A 211 -3.07 20.01 -13.24
N ALA A 212 -4.15 19.28 -13.42
CA ALA A 212 -5.49 19.85 -13.61
C ALA A 212 -5.92 20.71 -12.42
N LYS A 213 -5.56 20.29 -11.19
CA LYS A 213 -5.96 20.96 -9.95
C LYS A 213 -5.03 22.09 -9.51
N TYR A 214 -3.72 21.93 -9.70
CA TYR A 214 -2.70 22.81 -9.12
C TYR A 214 -1.84 23.54 -10.16
N GLY A 215 -1.95 23.18 -11.45
CA GLY A 215 -1.23 23.81 -12.55
C GLY A 215 0.19 23.31 -12.77
N LYS A 216 0.75 23.65 -13.94
CA LYS A 216 2.07 23.18 -14.40
C LYS A 216 3.23 23.63 -13.51
N ALA A 217 3.20 24.85 -12.98
CA ALA A 217 4.27 25.36 -12.12
C ALA A 217 4.42 24.53 -10.83
N MET A 218 3.28 24.15 -10.22
CA MET A 218 3.30 23.29 -9.05
C MET A 218 3.74 21.87 -9.40
N LEU A 219 3.35 21.34 -10.57
CA LEU A 219 3.85 20.04 -11.04
C LEU A 219 5.39 20.05 -11.17
N GLN A 220 6.00 21.12 -11.69
CA GLN A 220 7.46 21.19 -11.79
C GLN A 220 8.13 21.14 -10.42
N SER A 221 7.55 21.80 -9.41
CA SER A 221 8.04 21.73 -8.03
C SER A 221 7.85 20.34 -7.40
N LEU A 222 6.79 19.62 -7.78
CA LEU A 222 6.58 18.24 -7.39
C LEU A 222 7.61 17.31 -8.05
N LYS A 223 7.85 17.49 -9.36
CA LYS A 223 8.80 16.68 -10.14
C LYS A 223 10.21 16.75 -9.58
N SER A 224 10.65 17.91 -9.10
CA SER A 224 11.97 18.05 -8.45
C SER A 224 12.09 17.28 -7.13
N CYS A 225 10.98 16.80 -6.57
CA CYS A 225 10.94 16.01 -5.34
C CYS A 225 10.73 14.50 -5.62
N ILE A 226 10.62 14.07 -6.89
CA ILE A 226 10.53 12.67 -7.27
C ILE A 226 11.85 11.97 -6.92
N LYS A 227 11.75 10.81 -6.27
CA LYS A 227 12.92 10.00 -5.90
C LYS A 227 12.98 8.74 -6.76
N ARG A 228 14.18 8.37 -7.20
CA ARG A 228 14.48 7.14 -7.95
C ARG A 228 15.60 6.36 -7.23
N PRO A 229 15.32 5.80 -6.04
CA PRO A 229 16.32 5.11 -5.23
C PRO A 229 16.80 3.83 -5.94
N GLN A 230 18.05 3.43 -5.68
CA GLN A 230 18.67 2.27 -6.33
C GLN A 230 17.96 0.97 -5.94
N GLU A 231 17.39 0.92 -4.75
CA GLU A 231 16.61 -0.19 -4.19
C GLU A 231 15.35 -0.47 -5.01
N LEU A 232 14.85 0.51 -5.77
CA LEU A 232 13.70 0.41 -6.67
C LEU A 232 14.08 0.13 -8.13
N ARG A 233 15.25 -0.47 -8.38
CA ARG A 233 15.61 -1.08 -9.66
C ARG A 233 15.04 -2.49 -9.73
N LEU A 234 13.86 -2.61 -10.31
CA LEU A 234 13.06 -3.83 -10.32
C LEU A 234 13.41 -4.72 -11.52
N ASP A 235 13.23 -6.03 -11.37
CA ASP A 235 13.33 -6.98 -12.49
C ASP A 235 12.08 -6.87 -13.38
N PRO A 236 12.20 -6.43 -14.65
CA PRO A 236 11.06 -6.25 -15.54
C PRO A 236 10.29 -7.54 -15.76
N ARG A 237 10.95 -8.71 -15.71
CA ARG A 237 10.29 -10.02 -15.89
C ARG A 237 9.30 -10.31 -14.77
N LEU A 238 9.55 -9.77 -13.57
CA LEU A 238 8.71 -9.98 -12.40
C LEU A 238 7.65 -8.89 -12.22
N PHE A 239 7.97 -7.64 -12.58
CA PHE A 239 7.11 -6.50 -12.24
C PHE A 239 6.40 -5.89 -13.45
N THR A 240 7.10 -5.65 -14.56
CA THR A 240 6.61 -4.79 -15.65
C THR A 240 6.41 -5.51 -16.98
N SER A 241 6.61 -6.83 -17.01
CA SER A 241 6.47 -7.65 -18.22
C SER A 241 5.06 -7.57 -18.78
N LYS A 242 4.94 -7.79 -20.09
CA LYS A 242 3.63 -7.82 -20.76
C LYS A 242 2.75 -8.92 -20.17
N GLU A 243 3.34 -10.07 -19.84
CA GLU A 243 2.65 -11.22 -19.24
C GLU A 243 2.09 -10.87 -17.85
N VAL A 244 2.86 -10.14 -17.03
CA VAL A 244 2.40 -9.67 -15.72
C VAL A 244 1.20 -8.72 -15.89
N ALA A 245 1.27 -7.78 -16.84
CA ALA A 245 0.17 -6.87 -17.13
C ALA A 245 -1.07 -7.61 -17.67
N GLU A 246 -0.90 -8.56 -18.59
CA GLU A 246 -2.00 -9.32 -19.20
C GLU A 246 -2.70 -10.22 -18.18
N ARG A 247 -1.96 -10.88 -17.29
CA ARG A 247 -2.53 -11.73 -16.23
C ARG A 247 -3.54 -10.97 -15.37
N VAL A 248 -3.27 -9.71 -15.05
CA VAL A 248 -4.21 -8.86 -14.29
C VAL A 248 -5.54 -8.70 -15.03
N PHE A 249 -5.55 -8.63 -16.36
CA PHE A 249 -6.80 -8.52 -17.11
C PHE A 249 -7.53 -9.86 -17.21
N ASP A 250 -6.80 -10.98 -17.25
CA ASP A 250 -7.36 -12.33 -17.30
C ASP A 250 -8.00 -12.73 -15.96
N ASP A 251 -7.35 -12.40 -14.84
CA ASP A 251 -7.86 -12.67 -13.49
C ASP A 251 -9.06 -11.78 -13.13
N TYR A 252 -9.18 -10.61 -13.78
CA TYR A 252 -10.24 -9.63 -13.55
C TYR A 252 -10.99 -9.24 -14.84
N PRO A 253 -11.66 -10.19 -15.53
CA PRO A 253 -12.16 -9.99 -16.89
C PRO A 253 -13.29 -8.95 -16.97
N ARG A 254 -14.04 -8.76 -15.89
CA ARG A 254 -15.20 -7.83 -15.82
C ARG A 254 -14.84 -6.36 -15.99
N ILE A 255 -13.58 -6.00 -15.76
CA ILE A 255 -13.10 -4.62 -15.83
C ILE A 255 -12.06 -4.42 -16.93
N SER A 256 -11.75 -5.48 -17.69
CA SER A 256 -10.60 -5.54 -18.59
C SER A 256 -10.60 -4.42 -19.62
N GLU A 257 -11.70 -4.15 -20.34
CA GLU A 257 -11.68 -3.13 -21.40
C GLU A 257 -11.52 -1.68 -20.87
N LYS A 258 -12.36 -1.26 -19.91
CA LYS A 258 -12.26 0.08 -19.31
C LYS A 258 -10.90 0.27 -18.64
N TYR A 259 -10.39 -0.78 -18.00
CA TYR A 259 -9.10 -0.71 -17.31
C TYR A 259 -7.92 -0.71 -18.29
N ARG A 260 -7.96 -1.49 -19.38
CA ARG A 260 -6.99 -1.43 -20.48
C ARG A 260 -6.94 -0.02 -21.08
N ASN A 261 -8.09 0.59 -21.33
CA ASN A 261 -8.15 1.99 -21.80
C ASN A 261 -7.49 2.96 -20.82
N LEU A 262 -7.69 2.79 -19.51
CA LEU A 262 -7.01 3.60 -18.50
C LEU A 262 -5.49 3.39 -18.52
N CYS A 263 -5.01 2.15 -18.62
CA CYS A 263 -3.59 1.83 -18.71
C CYS A 263 -2.95 2.44 -19.98
N GLU A 264 -3.66 2.40 -21.11
CA GLU A 264 -3.20 3.02 -22.35
C GLU A 264 -3.20 4.55 -22.28
N ASN A 265 -4.19 5.15 -21.59
CA ASN A 265 -4.20 6.59 -21.33
C ASN A 265 -3.03 7.00 -20.44
N TYR A 266 -2.75 6.24 -19.38
CA TYR A 266 -1.58 6.45 -18.52
C TYR A 266 -0.29 6.48 -19.34
N LYS A 267 -0.09 5.51 -20.24
CA LYS A 267 1.09 5.46 -21.11
C LYS A 267 1.17 6.65 -22.05
N LYS A 268 0.05 7.20 -22.52
CA LYS A 268 0.06 8.35 -23.44
C LYS A 268 0.06 9.71 -22.73
N CYS A 269 -0.15 9.72 -21.42
CA CYS A 269 -0.31 10.94 -20.66
C CYS A 269 1.03 11.70 -20.52
N PRO A 270 1.11 13.00 -20.88
CA PRO A 270 2.38 13.72 -20.95
C PRO A 270 3.24 13.69 -19.67
N PRO A 271 2.69 13.93 -18.45
CA PRO A 271 3.49 13.89 -17.23
C PRO A 271 4.21 12.55 -17.02
N TYR A 272 3.59 11.43 -17.42
CA TYR A 272 4.15 10.09 -17.27
C TYR A 272 5.06 9.71 -18.44
N ALA A 273 4.72 10.13 -19.66
CA ALA A 273 5.59 9.94 -20.83
C ALA A 273 6.94 10.65 -20.64
N GLU A 274 6.93 11.87 -20.10
CA GLU A 274 8.15 12.61 -19.74
C GLU A 274 8.98 11.85 -18.69
N LEU A 275 8.35 11.33 -17.62
CA LEU A 275 9.06 10.61 -16.55
C LEU A 275 9.74 9.32 -17.05
N ARG A 276 9.12 8.60 -17.99
CA ARG A 276 9.74 7.43 -18.64
C ARG A 276 10.85 7.83 -19.62
N GLY A 277 10.70 8.97 -20.30
CA GLY A 277 11.76 9.51 -21.16
C GLY A 277 13.01 9.93 -20.37
N GLU A 278 12.81 10.52 -19.19
CA GLU A 278 13.89 10.83 -18.23
C GLU A 278 14.60 9.56 -17.72
N GLU A 279 13.85 8.48 -17.46
CA GLU A 279 14.43 7.18 -17.07
C GLU A 279 15.41 6.64 -18.12
N LEU A 280 15.00 6.65 -19.39
CA LEU A 280 15.83 6.17 -20.51
C LEU A 280 17.12 7.00 -20.64
N SER A 281 17.06 8.31 -20.48
CA SER A 281 18.24 9.18 -20.59
C SER A 281 19.19 9.05 -19.38
N GLU A 282 18.68 8.87 -18.16
CA GLU A 282 19.49 8.58 -16.97
C GLU A 282 20.21 7.21 -17.07
N LEU A 283 19.57 6.21 -17.67
CA LEU A 283 20.16 4.89 -17.92
C LEU A 283 21.23 4.94 -19.02
N GLU A 284 21.00 5.67 -20.11
CA GLU A 284 21.96 5.86 -21.21
C GLU A 284 23.19 6.66 -20.77
N GLY A 285 23.02 7.69 -19.93
CA GLY A 285 24.14 8.48 -19.38
C GLY A 285 25.07 7.68 -18.43
N ARG A 286 24.60 6.57 -17.87
CA ARG A 286 25.39 5.66 -17.02
C ARG A 286 26.09 4.53 -17.79
N LYS A 287 25.75 4.31 -19.07
CA LYS A 287 26.43 3.34 -19.95
C LYS A 287 27.80 3.81 -20.49
N GLY A 288 28.36 4.90 -19.96
CA GLY A 288 29.67 5.44 -20.35
C GLY A 288 30.90 4.66 -19.86
N CYS A 289 30.81 3.38 -19.50
CA CYS A 289 31.97 2.55 -19.18
C CYS A 289 31.82 1.14 -19.79
N SER A 290 32.65 0.92 -20.81
CA SER A 290 33.04 -0.31 -21.53
C SER A 290 31.97 -1.14 -22.23
N ASP A 291 31.96 -1.01 -23.56
CA ASP A 291 31.62 -2.07 -24.51
C ASP A 291 32.71 -3.17 -24.54
N ALA A 292 32.31 -4.32 -25.09
CA ALA A 292 33.10 -5.47 -25.58
C ALA A 292 33.13 -6.71 -24.68
N ASP A 293 32.01 -7.46 -24.67
CA ASP A 293 32.00 -8.85 -25.15
C ASP A 293 30.55 -9.35 -25.26
N GLY A 294 30.27 -10.11 -26.31
CA GLY A 294 28.95 -10.58 -26.66
C GLY A 294 28.42 -11.64 -25.70
N ASP A 295 27.60 -11.20 -24.74
CA ASP A 295 26.55 -12.00 -24.12
C ASP A 295 25.44 -11.02 -23.68
N VAL A 296 24.36 -10.89 -24.47
CA VAL A 296 23.26 -9.98 -24.14
C VAL A 296 22.29 -10.70 -23.18
N ASP A 297 22.81 -11.10 -22.02
CA ASP A 297 22.05 -11.39 -20.79
C ASP A 297 22.33 -10.29 -19.75
N GLY A 298 22.44 -9.05 -20.23
CA GLY A 298 22.53 -7.87 -19.39
C GLY A 298 21.20 -7.66 -18.69
N ASP A 299 21.17 -7.90 -17.38
CA ASP A 299 20.06 -7.77 -16.43
C ASP A 299 19.39 -6.37 -16.51
N VAL A 300 18.55 -6.13 -17.54
CA VAL A 300 17.82 -4.88 -17.73
C VAL A 300 16.91 -4.71 -16.52
N LYS A 301 17.16 -3.70 -15.69
CA LYS A 301 16.26 -3.31 -14.59
C LYS A 301 15.36 -2.15 -15.03
N CYS A 302 14.10 -2.15 -14.60
CA CYS A 302 13.23 -0.98 -14.71
C CYS A 302 13.34 -0.15 -13.42
N GLN A 303 13.48 1.16 -13.56
CA GLN A 303 13.62 2.06 -12.43
C GLN A 303 12.23 2.57 -12.02
N ALA A 304 11.70 2.06 -10.91
CA ALA A 304 10.50 2.61 -10.32
C ALA A 304 10.77 3.96 -9.64
N SER A 305 9.73 4.78 -9.53
CA SER A 305 9.77 6.10 -8.91
C SER A 305 8.94 6.15 -7.63
N LEU A 306 9.42 6.91 -6.66
CA LEU A 306 8.61 7.44 -5.56
C LEU A 306 8.11 8.83 -5.95
N ILE A 307 6.83 8.94 -6.25
CA ILE A 307 6.16 10.17 -6.68
C ILE A 307 5.56 10.88 -5.46
N PRO A 308 5.98 12.11 -5.11
CA PRO A 308 5.40 12.85 -3.98
C PRO A 308 3.90 13.04 -4.15
N THR A 309 3.14 12.79 -3.08
CA THR A 309 1.68 12.96 -3.07
C THR A 309 1.23 14.01 -2.05
N LEU A 310 0.22 14.81 -2.42
CA LEU A 310 -0.51 15.71 -1.50
C LEU A 310 -1.71 15.03 -0.82
N PHE A 311 -1.87 13.73 -1.05
CA PHE A 311 -2.94 12.92 -0.48
C PHE A 311 -2.33 11.78 0.31
N TRP A 312 -2.77 11.66 1.56
CA TRP A 312 -2.74 10.40 2.29
C TRP A 312 -3.82 9.51 1.69
N TYR A 313 -3.48 8.30 1.29
CA TYR A 313 -4.45 7.34 0.77
C TYR A 313 -4.69 6.27 1.83
N ASP A 314 -5.91 6.17 2.34
CA ASP A 314 -6.27 5.10 3.28
C ASP A 314 -6.51 3.74 2.56
N ASN A 315 -5.58 3.39 1.67
CA ASN A 315 -5.50 2.13 0.93
C ASN A 315 -4.25 1.34 1.36
N VAL A 316 -3.74 0.41 0.55
CA VAL A 316 -2.51 -0.33 0.89
C VAL A 316 -1.32 0.62 0.91
N HIS A 317 -0.66 0.76 2.07
CA HIS A 317 0.47 1.67 2.21
C HIS A 317 1.47 1.20 3.27
N ILE A 318 2.73 1.55 3.06
CA ILE A 318 3.83 1.32 4.00
C ILE A 318 4.14 2.64 4.71
N THR A 319 4.39 2.62 6.01
CA THR A 319 4.70 3.83 6.80
C THR A 319 5.67 3.52 7.91
N ARG A 320 6.55 4.47 8.23
CA ARG A 320 7.36 4.43 9.46
C ARG A 320 6.43 4.40 10.68
N THR A 321 6.57 3.38 11.53
CA THR A 321 5.70 3.19 12.70
C THR A 321 5.67 4.43 13.58
N GLU A 322 6.83 5.03 13.85
CA GLU A 322 6.96 6.26 14.64
C GLU A 322 6.30 7.47 13.98
N HIS A 323 6.44 7.62 12.66
CA HIS A 323 5.76 8.71 11.95
C HIS A 323 4.24 8.58 12.11
N TYR A 324 3.71 7.36 11.98
CA TYR A 324 2.29 7.14 12.15
C TYR A 324 1.83 7.40 13.59
N ARG A 325 2.49 6.77 14.56
CA ARG A 325 2.12 6.78 15.98
C ARG A 325 2.34 8.14 16.62
N ASP A 326 3.51 8.72 16.42
CA ASP A 326 4.03 9.85 17.20
C ASP A 326 3.96 11.18 16.45
N TRP A 327 3.67 11.16 15.14
CA TRP A 327 3.49 12.37 14.34
C TRP A 327 2.06 12.49 13.78
N VAL A 328 1.55 11.50 13.05
CA VAL A 328 0.19 11.56 12.48
C VAL A 328 -0.88 11.50 13.58
N PHE A 329 -0.78 10.53 14.50
CA PHE A 329 -1.73 10.35 15.60
C PHE A 329 -1.44 11.19 16.85
N LYS A 330 -0.47 12.11 16.76
CA LYS A 330 -0.10 13.04 17.84
C LYS A 330 -1.30 13.94 18.20
N PRO A 331 -1.83 13.86 19.43
CA PRO A 331 -3.07 14.56 19.82
C PRO A 331 -3.05 16.06 19.55
N GLU A 332 -1.90 16.72 19.75
CA GLU A 332 -1.75 18.16 19.62
C GLU A 332 -1.93 18.64 18.18
N ARG A 333 -1.63 17.79 17.19
CA ARG A 333 -1.72 18.13 15.77
C ARG A 333 -3.14 17.99 15.20
N LYS A 334 -4.00 17.21 15.86
CA LYS A 334 -5.41 16.98 15.46
C LYS A 334 -5.58 16.56 13.98
N LEU A 335 -4.63 15.79 13.45
CA LEU A 335 -4.58 15.37 12.05
C LEU A 335 -5.49 14.17 11.74
N VAL A 336 -6.08 13.53 12.74
CA VAL A 336 -7.05 12.45 12.57
C VAL A 336 -8.22 12.63 13.52
N LYS A 337 -9.44 12.51 13.00
CA LYS A 337 -10.67 12.62 13.79
C LYS A 337 -11.19 11.22 14.17
N ARG A 338 -11.67 11.07 15.40
CA ARG A 338 -12.34 9.83 15.83
C ARG A 338 -13.56 9.54 14.95
N GLY A 339 -13.68 8.29 14.51
CA GLY A 339 -14.73 7.85 13.58
C GLY A 339 -14.51 8.22 12.11
N GLY A 340 -13.38 8.86 11.76
CA GLY A 340 -13.03 9.22 10.38
C GLY A 340 -11.82 8.45 9.85
N PHE A 341 -11.51 8.74 8.59
CA PHE A 341 -10.29 8.29 7.91
C PHE A 341 -9.10 9.20 8.27
N VAL A 342 -7.87 8.75 8.05
CA VAL A 342 -6.66 9.56 8.29
C VAL A 342 -6.59 10.68 7.25
N GLU A 343 -6.96 10.37 6.00
CA GLU A 343 -6.94 11.29 4.87
C GLU A 343 -7.85 12.51 5.04
N ASP A 344 -8.97 12.37 5.77
CA ASP A 344 -10.01 13.40 5.96
C ASP A 344 -9.47 14.73 6.51
N LYS A 345 -8.39 14.67 7.30
CA LYS A 345 -7.81 15.83 7.98
C LYS A 345 -6.34 16.04 7.62
N LEU A 346 -5.61 14.96 7.39
CA LEU A 346 -4.20 15.05 7.05
C LEU A 346 -3.96 15.64 5.66
N SER A 347 -4.69 15.17 4.63
CA SER A 347 -4.50 15.63 3.24
C SER A 347 -4.82 17.13 3.06
N PRO A 348 -5.94 17.67 3.59
CA PRO A 348 -6.20 19.11 3.55
C PRO A 348 -5.11 19.94 4.24
N LYS A 349 -4.57 19.46 5.37
CA LYS A 349 -3.52 20.15 6.11
C LYS A 349 -2.20 20.16 5.34
N MET A 350 -1.86 19.06 4.68
CA MET A 350 -0.70 18.99 3.76
C MET A 350 -0.81 20.00 2.62
N VAL A 351 -1.99 20.11 2.00
CA VAL A 351 -2.25 21.09 0.93
C VAL A 351 -2.12 22.54 1.44
N GLU A 352 -2.59 22.85 2.64
CA GLU A 352 -2.43 24.17 3.27
C GLU A 352 -0.95 24.52 3.48
N ASP A 353 -0.16 23.57 4.01
CA ASP A 353 1.26 23.78 4.26
C ASP A 353 2.06 23.98 2.96
N VAL A 354 1.72 23.23 1.90
CA VAL A 354 2.33 23.40 0.57
C VAL A 354 1.96 24.73 -0.08
N LYS A 355 0.71 25.18 0.08
CA LYS A 355 0.30 26.49 -0.43
C LYS A 355 0.99 27.64 0.29
N SER A 356 1.28 27.49 1.58
CA SER A 356 1.87 28.56 2.40
C SER A 356 3.40 28.62 2.31
N ARG A 357 4.09 27.48 2.18
CA ARG A 357 5.56 27.40 2.23
C ARG A 357 6.21 26.90 0.93
N GLY A 358 5.41 26.66 -0.11
CA GLY A 358 5.88 26.01 -1.34
C GLY A 358 5.95 24.49 -1.20
N PHE A 359 6.14 23.80 -2.33
CA PHE A 359 6.01 22.34 -2.39
C PHE A 359 7.02 21.63 -1.49
N ALA A 360 8.33 21.80 -1.74
CA ALA A 360 9.37 21.06 -1.03
C ALA A 360 9.31 21.28 0.51
N GLU A 361 9.26 22.54 0.95
CA GLU A 361 9.25 22.86 2.39
C GLU A 361 7.90 22.50 3.05
N GLY A 362 6.78 22.75 2.37
CA GLY A 362 5.45 22.47 2.87
C GLY A 362 5.16 20.97 3.02
N TRP A 363 5.65 20.15 2.08
CA TRP A 363 5.40 18.71 2.00
C TRP A 363 6.41 17.85 2.77
N SER A 364 7.68 18.28 2.90
CA SER A 364 8.74 17.48 3.56
C SER A 364 8.42 16.96 4.99
N PRO A 365 7.64 17.65 5.85
CA PRO A 365 7.27 17.10 7.15
C PRO A 365 6.45 15.81 7.05
N TYR A 366 5.67 15.67 5.97
CA TYR A 366 4.78 14.54 5.70
C TYR A 366 5.52 13.38 5.03
N GLY A 367 6.38 13.66 4.03
CA GLY A 367 7.18 12.62 3.38
C GLY A 367 6.34 11.51 2.72
N CYS A 368 5.23 11.90 2.10
CA CYS A 368 4.26 10.97 1.51
C CYS A 368 4.51 10.78 0.00
N PHE A 369 4.67 9.54 -0.41
CA PHE A 369 4.90 9.15 -1.80
C PHE A 369 3.89 8.10 -2.30
N LEU A 370 3.81 7.94 -3.61
CA LEU A 370 3.27 6.77 -4.31
C LEU A 370 4.42 6.04 -4.99
N VAL A 371 4.48 4.72 -4.88
CA VAL A 371 5.40 3.91 -5.71
C VAL A 371 4.76 3.65 -7.08
N ASP A 372 5.48 3.93 -8.15
CA ASP A 372 5.05 3.70 -9.53
C ASP A 372 6.20 3.06 -10.33
N ASP A 373 5.97 1.87 -10.89
CA ASP A 373 6.92 1.16 -11.75
C ASP A 373 6.73 1.50 -13.23
N HIS A 374 5.89 2.49 -13.53
CA HIS A 374 5.61 3.03 -14.85
C HIS A 374 5.01 2.04 -15.85
N CYS A 375 4.57 0.85 -15.40
CA CYS A 375 3.96 -0.14 -16.28
C CYS A 375 2.50 0.22 -16.63
N GLY A 376 1.90 1.13 -15.87
CA GLY A 376 0.52 1.60 -16.06
C GLY A 376 -0.54 0.66 -15.50
N VAL A 377 -0.16 -0.38 -14.75
CA VAL A 377 -1.08 -1.34 -14.12
C VAL A 377 -0.91 -1.25 -12.60
N ALA A 378 -2.01 -1.01 -11.90
CA ALA A 378 -2.05 -0.97 -10.45
C ALA A 378 -1.52 -2.27 -9.80
N PHE A 379 -0.89 -2.12 -8.63
CA PHE A 379 -0.47 -3.25 -7.80
C PHE A 379 -1.62 -3.81 -6.98
N THR A 380 -2.60 -2.97 -6.61
CA THR A 380 -3.66 -3.31 -5.65
C THR A 380 -5.06 -3.05 -6.19
N GLY A 381 -6.01 -3.83 -5.69
CA GLY A 381 -7.42 -3.81 -6.07
C GLY A 381 -8.37 -3.81 -4.87
N HIS A 382 -9.67 -3.75 -5.16
CA HIS A 382 -10.74 -3.74 -4.17
C HIS A 382 -11.74 -4.87 -4.46
N MET A 383 -12.06 -5.69 -3.44
CA MET A 383 -12.98 -6.83 -3.51
C MET A 383 -14.40 -6.52 -3.03
N ASP A 384 -14.93 -5.31 -3.23
CA ASP A 384 -16.30 -4.90 -2.80
C ASP A 384 -16.64 -5.06 -1.29
N GLY A 385 -15.64 -5.23 -0.42
CA GLY A 385 -15.68 -5.18 1.06
C GLY A 385 -17.04 -5.34 1.74
N GLY A 386 -17.61 -4.23 2.23
CA GLY A 386 -18.87 -4.25 2.98
C GLY A 386 -20.09 -4.82 2.22
N ALA A 387 -20.04 -4.91 0.90
CA ALA A 387 -21.07 -5.52 0.06
C ALA A 387 -20.69 -6.93 -0.43
N TRP A 388 -19.49 -7.42 -0.13
CA TRP A 388 -19.03 -8.72 -0.57
C TRP A 388 -19.89 -9.84 0.02
N MET A 389 -20.11 -10.86 -0.80
CA MET A 389 -20.95 -12.02 -0.49
C MET A 389 -20.22 -13.27 -0.98
N THR A 390 -20.29 -14.34 -0.19
CA THR A 390 -19.80 -15.67 -0.59
C THR A 390 -20.57 -16.20 -1.80
N GLY A 391 -20.06 -17.25 -2.45
CA GLY A 391 -20.75 -17.92 -3.55
C GLY A 391 -22.18 -18.32 -3.16
N ASP A 392 -22.32 -19.00 -2.02
CA ASP A 392 -23.62 -19.45 -1.52
C ASP A 392 -24.59 -18.31 -1.23
N MET A 393 -24.09 -17.20 -0.67
CA MET A 393 -24.91 -16.02 -0.42
C MET A 393 -25.39 -15.36 -1.72
N ARG A 394 -24.58 -15.37 -2.78
CA ARG A 394 -24.99 -14.86 -4.10
C ARG A 394 -26.07 -15.75 -4.71
N VAL A 395 -25.93 -17.08 -4.59
CA VAL A 395 -26.94 -18.04 -5.06
C VAL A 395 -28.25 -17.88 -4.30
N GLY A 396 -28.23 -17.85 -2.96
CA GLY A 396 -29.44 -17.67 -2.14
C GLY A 396 -30.17 -16.35 -2.39
N ARG A 397 -29.42 -15.26 -2.65
CA ARG A 397 -29.99 -13.96 -3.05
C ARG A 397 -30.63 -14.02 -4.43
N MET A 398 -30.01 -14.73 -5.38
CA MET A 398 -30.57 -15.00 -6.70
C MET A 398 -31.90 -15.74 -6.60
N ASP A 399 -31.93 -16.82 -5.86
CA ASP A 399 -33.12 -17.64 -5.70
C ASP A 399 -34.28 -16.85 -5.07
N SER A 400 -33.95 -16.01 -4.07
CA SER A 400 -34.94 -15.15 -3.41
C SER A 400 -35.50 -14.09 -4.36
N TRP A 401 -34.65 -13.48 -5.21
CA TRP A 401 -35.08 -12.49 -6.20
C TRP A 401 -35.92 -13.11 -7.32
N VAL A 402 -35.50 -14.27 -7.84
CA VAL A 402 -36.24 -15.06 -8.85
C VAL A 402 -37.63 -15.37 -8.34
N LYS A 403 -37.75 -15.86 -7.08
CA LYS A 403 -39.03 -16.15 -6.43
C LYS A 403 -39.91 -14.90 -6.28
N GLN A 404 -39.33 -13.75 -5.93
CA GLN A 404 -40.09 -12.51 -5.73
C GLN A 404 -40.55 -11.84 -7.02
N ASN A 405 -39.79 -11.96 -8.11
CA ASN A 405 -40.05 -11.24 -9.37
C ASN A 405 -40.60 -12.12 -10.49
N GLY A 406 -40.72 -13.44 -10.29
CA GLY A 406 -41.23 -14.38 -11.28
C GLY A 406 -40.39 -14.43 -12.56
N LYS A 407 -39.10 -14.09 -12.48
CA LYS A 407 -38.18 -13.96 -13.62
C LYS A 407 -37.20 -15.12 -13.71
N SER A 408 -36.61 -15.33 -14.88
CA SER A 408 -35.65 -16.41 -15.08
C SER A 408 -34.33 -16.13 -14.33
N PRO A 409 -33.57 -17.17 -13.90
CA PRO A 409 -32.27 -17.01 -13.27
C PRO A 409 -31.26 -16.24 -14.12
N GLN A 410 -31.42 -16.25 -15.45
CA GLN A 410 -30.56 -15.54 -16.39
C GLN A 410 -30.77 -14.02 -16.32
N GLU A 411 -32.00 -13.56 -16.12
CA GLU A 411 -32.34 -12.13 -15.96
C GLU A 411 -31.93 -11.56 -14.59
N GLY A 412 -31.82 -12.43 -13.57
CA GLY A 412 -31.32 -12.03 -12.24
C GLY A 412 -29.80 -11.85 -12.18
N LYS A 413 -29.04 -12.54 -13.06
CA LYS A 413 -27.57 -12.44 -13.14
C LYS A 413 -27.09 -11.03 -13.41
N ASP A 414 -27.82 -10.25 -14.21
CA ASP A 414 -27.46 -8.87 -14.58
C ASP A 414 -27.80 -7.81 -13.51
N LEU A 415 -28.59 -8.18 -12.49
CA LEU A 415 -29.03 -7.28 -11.39
C LEU A 415 -28.44 -7.63 -10.02
N ILE A 416 -28.06 -8.89 -9.80
CA ILE A 416 -27.49 -9.39 -8.53
C ILE A 416 -25.96 -9.47 -8.58
N THR A 417 -25.39 -9.47 -9.79
CA THR A 417 -24.11 -8.79 -9.96
C THR A 417 -24.38 -7.28 -9.86
N PRO A 418 -23.53 -6.49 -9.20
CA PRO A 418 -23.74 -5.05 -9.16
C PRO A 418 -23.92 -4.59 -10.60
N SER A 419 -25.07 -3.97 -10.89
CA SER A 419 -25.27 -3.20 -12.12
C SER A 419 -24.01 -2.40 -12.40
N GLY A 420 -23.60 -2.37 -13.66
CA GLY A 420 -22.32 -1.88 -14.18
C GLY A 420 -21.94 -0.41 -13.90
N ASN A 421 -22.41 0.17 -12.80
CA ASN A 421 -22.18 1.53 -12.31
C ASN A 421 -21.86 1.61 -10.80
N SER A 422 -21.39 0.53 -10.14
CA SER A 422 -21.05 0.65 -8.69
C SER A 422 -19.79 -0.07 -8.21
N ILE A 423 -19.00 -0.66 -9.11
CA ILE A 423 -17.79 -1.38 -8.71
C ILE A 423 -16.63 -0.42 -8.40
N ILE A 424 -16.47 0.77 -9.03
CA ILE A 424 -15.18 1.50 -8.83
C ILE A 424 -15.16 3.03 -9.06
N ASP A 425 -16.21 3.80 -8.74
CA ASP A 425 -16.16 5.27 -8.93
C ASP A 425 -15.91 6.10 -7.65
N ASN A 426 -15.69 5.48 -6.49
CA ASN A 426 -15.32 6.23 -5.28
C ASN A 426 -14.32 5.43 -4.44
N CYS A 427 -13.04 5.63 -4.78
CA CYS A 427 -11.86 5.72 -3.91
C CYS A 427 -10.61 5.46 -4.76
#